data_AF-A0A412HAZ6-F1
#
_entry.id   AF-A0A412HAZ6-F1
#
_cell.length_a   1.000
_cell.length_b   1.000
_cell.length_c   1.000
_cell.angle_alpha   90.00
_cell.angle_beta   90.00
_cell.angle_gamma   90.00
#
_symmetry.space_group_name_H-M   'P 1'
#
loop_
_entity.id
_entity.type
_entity.pdbx_description
1 polymer ?
#
loop_
_entity_poly.entity_id
_entity_poly.type
_entity_poly.pdbx_seq_one_letter_code
_entity_poly.pdbx_strand_id
1 'polypeptide(L)'
;MAKNLKVTIDSEEFRNSFRPHMPPNRESTEETPKEQKEFSKEEPRPPQNVVSTKNSTSLMEEYQERYIRRSENPARSGKMTYIRKEYHETIMRLVSVMERDDMSLSGYIDHVLTEHFQKYGEVIKEVYKKNNNRDIIMW
;
A
#
# COMPACT_ATOMS: atom_id res chain seq x y z
N MET A 1 11.13 -6.61 58.24
CA MET A 1 10.29 -7.78 57.88
C MET A 1 9.76 -7.55 56.48
N ALA A 2 10.13 -8.37 55.49
CA ALA A 2 9.62 -8.27 54.13
C ALA A 2 8.66 -9.44 53.89
N LYS A 3 7.42 -9.14 53.49
CA LYS A 3 6.37 -10.10 53.18
C LYS A 3 6.41 -10.37 51.67
N ASN A 4 6.73 -11.60 51.30
CA ASN A 4 6.79 -12.05 49.90
C ASN A 4 5.36 -12.21 49.38
N LEU A 5 4.94 -11.31 48.49
CA LEU A 5 3.64 -11.38 47.81
C LEU A 5 3.76 -12.40 46.67
N LYS A 6 3.20 -13.60 46.84
CA LYS A 6 3.16 -14.61 45.78
C LYS A 6 2.03 -14.24 44.82
N VAL A 7 2.36 -13.47 43.78
CA VAL A 7 1.39 -13.12 42.73
C VAL A 7 1.26 -14.33 41.80
N THR A 8 0.13 -15.04 41.89
CA THR A 8 -0.29 -16.04 40.90
C THR A 8 -1.14 -15.32 39.86
N ILE A 9 -0.60 -15.13 38.65
CA ILE A 9 -1.34 -14.52 37.54
C ILE A 9 -2.04 -15.64 36.78
N ASP A 10 -3.37 -15.68 36.85
CA ASP A 10 -4.17 -16.57 36.01
C ASP A 10 -4.17 -16.02 34.57
N SER A 11 -3.63 -16.82 33.66
CA SER A 11 -3.43 -16.43 32.26
C SER A 11 -4.76 -16.33 31.49
N GLU A 12 -5.80 -17.04 31.91
CA GLU A 12 -7.12 -16.99 31.28
C GLU A 12 -7.87 -15.72 31.67
N GLU A 13 -7.74 -15.27 32.92
CA GLU A 13 -8.34 -14.03 33.40
C GLU A 13 -7.70 -12.79 32.74
N PHE A 14 -6.37 -12.79 32.58
CA PHE A 14 -5.65 -11.73 31.87
C PHE A 14 -6.01 -11.69 30.38
N ARG A 15 -6.18 -12.84 29.72
CA ARG A 15 -6.58 -12.89 28.31
C ARG A 15 -8.02 -12.42 28.12
N ASN A 16 -8.90 -12.70 29.08
CA ASN A 16 -10.30 -12.30 29.02
C ASN A 16 -10.52 -10.81 29.34
N SER A 17 -9.62 -10.15 30.07
CA SER A 17 -9.74 -8.71 30.38
C SER A 17 -9.56 -7.79 29.17
N PHE A 18 -8.87 -8.24 28.11
CA PHE A 18 -8.72 -7.48 26.86
C PHE A 18 -9.84 -7.74 25.85
N ARG A 19 -10.75 -8.67 26.13
CA ARG A 19 -11.89 -8.91 25.26
C ARG A 19 -12.96 -7.86 25.57
N PRO A 20 -13.38 -7.02 24.60
CA PRO A 20 -14.51 -6.13 24.80
C PRO A 20 -15.74 -6.98 25.14
N HIS A 21 -16.43 -6.63 26.24
CA HIS A 21 -17.65 -7.31 26.66
C HIS A 21 -18.76 -7.02 25.64
N MET A 22 -18.87 -7.87 24.63
CA MET A 22 -19.88 -7.79 23.59
C MET A 22 -21.21 -8.34 24.15
N PRO A 23 -22.37 -7.72 23.90
CA PRO A 23 -23.65 -8.24 24.39
C PRO A 23 -23.92 -9.63 23.78
N PRO A 24 -24.70 -10.49 24.46
CA PRO A 24 -24.94 -11.86 24.00
C PRO A 24 -25.75 -11.79 22.71
N ASN A 25 -25.13 -12.09 21.57
CA ASN A 25 -25.87 -12.33 20.35
C ASN A 25 -26.23 -13.82 20.28
N ARG A 26 -27.49 -14.05 19.90
CA ARG A 26 -28.22 -15.31 19.95
C ARG A 26 -27.54 -16.43 19.18
N GLU A 27 -27.61 -17.64 19.76
CA GLU A 27 -27.36 -18.93 19.11
C GLU A 27 -28.20 -19.08 17.82
N SER A 28 -27.59 -19.62 16.76
CA SER A 28 -28.24 -20.50 15.76
C SER A 28 -27.18 -21.19 14.90
N THR A 29 -26.87 -22.43 15.31
CA THR A 29 -26.83 -23.68 14.53
C THR A 29 -26.91 -23.62 12.98
N GLU A 30 -25.90 -24.23 12.33
CA GLU A 30 -26.01 -25.48 11.51
C GLU A 30 -26.60 -25.46 10.07
N GLU A 31 -25.80 -26.01 9.11
CA GLU A 31 -26.14 -26.75 7.85
C GLU A 31 -26.94 -26.05 6.71
N THR A 32 -26.88 -26.32 5.39
CA THR A 32 -26.17 -27.19 4.41
C THR A 32 -26.45 -26.61 2.98
N PRO A 33 -25.78 -27.09 1.91
CA PRO A 33 -25.75 -26.48 0.56
C PRO A 33 -26.92 -26.85 -0.38
N LYS A 34 -27.27 -25.96 -1.34
CA LYS A 34 -27.97 -26.32 -2.58
C LYS A 34 -27.45 -25.60 -3.83
N GLU A 35 -27.18 -26.44 -4.81
CA GLU A 35 -26.78 -26.24 -6.19
C GLU A 35 -27.89 -25.59 -7.05
N GLN A 36 -27.51 -24.73 -8.00
CA GLN A 36 -28.21 -24.58 -9.27
C GLN A 36 -27.29 -23.94 -10.33
N LYS A 37 -27.12 -24.70 -11.42
CA LYS A 37 -26.29 -24.46 -12.59
C LYS A 37 -27.25 -24.31 -13.78
N GLU A 38 -27.24 -23.18 -14.48
CA GLU A 38 -27.65 -23.06 -15.89
C GLU A 38 -27.25 -21.65 -16.40
N PHE A 39 -26.16 -21.60 -17.15
CA PHE A 39 -26.11 -21.46 -18.62
C PHE A 39 -26.26 -20.01 -19.09
N SER A 40 -25.14 -19.39 -19.44
CA SER A 40 -25.11 -18.16 -20.22
C SER A 40 -23.97 -18.24 -21.23
N LYS A 41 -24.38 -18.60 -22.45
CA LYS A 41 -23.94 -18.11 -23.75
C LYS A 41 -22.47 -17.68 -23.88
N GLU A 42 -21.74 -18.53 -24.58
CA GLU A 42 -20.38 -18.35 -25.06
C GLU A 42 -20.35 -17.26 -26.15
N GLU A 43 -19.66 -16.17 -25.85
CA GLU A 43 -19.25 -15.13 -26.81
C GLU A 43 -17.70 -15.12 -26.81
N PRO A 44 -17.04 -15.05 -27.98
CA PRO A 44 -15.62 -15.35 -28.09
C PRO A 44 -14.80 -14.24 -27.42
N ARG A 45 -14.16 -14.58 -26.30
CA ARG A 45 -13.18 -13.70 -25.67
C ARG A 45 -11.96 -13.54 -26.59
N PRO A 46 -11.49 -12.32 -26.85
CA PRO A 46 -10.25 -12.08 -27.58
C PRO A 46 -9.05 -12.70 -26.85
N PRO A 47 -8.01 -13.11 -27.58
CA PRO A 47 -7.06 -14.11 -27.12
C PRO A 47 -6.29 -13.67 -25.87
N GLN A 48 -6.14 -14.64 -24.98
CA GLN A 48 -5.26 -14.63 -23.82
C GLN A 48 -3.87 -14.12 -24.25
N ASN A 49 -3.44 -12.98 -23.70
CA ASN A 49 -2.03 -12.65 -23.67
C ASN A 49 -1.36 -13.65 -22.73
N VAL A 50 -0.77 -14.67 -23.36
CA VAL A 50 0.21 -15.57 -22.76
C VAL A 50 1.31 -14.72 -22.12
N VAL A 51 1.30 -14.68 -20.78
CA VAL A 51 2.33 -14.01 -20.00
C VAL A 51 3.66 -14.71 -20.31
N SER A 52 4.48 -14.02 -21.10
CA SER A 52 5.85 -14.42 -21.39
C SER A 52 6.67 -14.30 -20.11
N THR A 53 6.96 -15.44 -19.49
CA THR A 53 7.83 -15.58 -18.29
C THR A 53 9.28 -15.11 -18.51
N LYS A 54 9.64 -14.57 -19.69
CA LYS A 54 10.96 -14.02 -20.00
C LYS A 54 11.10 -12.51 -19.71
N ASN A 55 9.99 -11.79 -19.48
CA ASN A 55 10.00 -10.33 -19.32
C ASN A 55 9.87 -9.87 -17.85
N SER A 56 9.59 -10.77 -16.90
CA SER A 56 9.37 -10.38 -15.50
C SER A 56 10.64 -9.89 -14.81
N THR A 57 11.79 -10.46 -15.15
CA THR A 57 13.10 -10.04 -14.61
C THR A 57 13.50 -8.67 -15.15
N SER A 58 13.31 -8.43 -16.45
CA SER A 58 13.59 -7.13 -17.08
C SER A 58 12.69 -6.01 -16.53
N LEU A 59 11.40 -6.29 -16.30
CA LEU A 59 10.50 -5.33 -15.68
C LEU A 59 10.85 -5.04 -14.21
N MET A 60 11.30 -6.07 -13.48
CA MET A 60 11.75 -5.89 -12.10
C MET A 60 12.98 -4.98 -12.03
N GLU A 61 13.95 -5.19 -12.92
CA GLU A 61 15.16 -4.39 -13.00
C GLU A 61 14.85 -2.93 -13.40
N GLU A 62 14.05 -2.71 -14.44
CA GLU A 62 13.61 -1.38 -14.85
C GLU A 62 12.87 -0.64 -13.71
N TYR A 63 11.99 -1.35 -13.00
CA TYR A 63 11.28 -0.79 -11.85
C TYR A 63 12.24 -0.40 -10.71
N GLN A 64 13.21 -1.27 -10.41
CA GLN A 64 14.22 -0.99 -9.40
C GLN A 64 15.07 0.22 -9.77
N GLU A 65 15.54 0.32 -11.01
CA GLU A 65 16.33 1.46 -11.47
C GLU A 65 15.55 2.77 -11.42
N ARG A 66 14.26 2.73 -11.78
CA ARG A 66 13.43 3.94 -11.84
C ARG A 66 13.03 4.45 -10.46
N TYR A 67 12.56 3.56 -9.58
CA TYR A 67 11.94 3.97 -8.32
C TYR A 67 12.74 3.56 -7.08
N ILE A 68 13.63 2.57 -7.19
CA ILE A 68 14.43 1.99 -6.09
C ILE A 68 15.90 2.44 -6.19
N ARG A 69 16.10 3.76 -6.23
CA ARG A 69 17.43 4.40 -6.24
C ARG A 69 17.59 5.41 -5.10
N ARG A 70 18.82 5.82 -4.82
CA ARG A 70 19.09 6.89 -3.85
C ARG A 70 18.47 8.21 -4.34
N SER A 71 17.73 8.89 -3.49
CA SER A 71 17.23 10.24 -3.80
C SER A 71 18.33 11.26 -3.57
N GLU A 72 18.52 12.16 -4.53
CA GLU A 72 19.42 13.31 -4.41
C GLU A 72 18.87 14.38 -3.44
N ASN A 73 17.54 14.38 -3.23
CA ASN A 73 16.85 15.30 -2.33
C ASN A 73 16.64 14.66 -0.96
N PRO A 74 17.41 15.05 0.07
CA PRO A 74 17.22 14.50 1.40
C PRO A 74 15.88 14.97 1.96
N ALA A 75 15.13 14.08 2.62
CA ALA A 75 13.79 14.35 3.16
C ALA A 75 13.68 15.67 3.95
N ARG A 76 14.76 16.03 4.67
CA ARG A 76 14.88 17.24 5.50
C ARG A 76 14.79 18.57 4.73
N SER A 77 15.04 18.58 3.41
CA SER A 77 14.84 19.77 2.58
C SER A 77 13.42 19.87 2.00
N GLY A 78 12.64 18.79 2.12
CA GLY A 78 11.28 18.70 1.60
C GLY A 78 10.22 19.24 2.56
N LYS A 79 8.96 19.12 2.13
CA LYS A 79 7.77 19.39 2.96
C LYS A 79 7.14 18.07 3.39
N MET A 80 6.52 18.07 4.57
CA MET A 80 5.73 16.93 5.03
C MET A 80 4.41 16.86 4.26
N THR A 81 4.05 15.67 3.81
CA THR A 81 2.76 15.40 3.18
C THR A 81 2.11 14.18 3.82
N TYR A 82 0.78 14.15 3.85
CA TYR A 82 0.04 13.00 4.33
C TYR A 82 -0.14 12.00 3.20
N ILE A 83 0.12 10.73 3.49
CA ILE A 83 -0.20 9.61 2.61
C ILE A 83 -1.11 8.64 3.35
N ARG A 84 -1.89 7.87 2.60
CA ARG A 84 -2.71 6.79 3.14
C ARG A 84 -1.83 5.78 3.90
N LYS A 85 -2.35 5.24 5.00
CA LYS A 85 -1.63 4.28 5.86
C LYS A 85 -1.21 3.04 5.06
N GLU A 86 -2.07 2.54 4.18
CA GLU A 86 -1.82 1.34 3.38
C GLU A 86 -0.64 1.54 2.42
N TYR A 87 -0.49 2.76 1.89
CA TYR A 87 0.64 3.12 1.03
C TYR A 87 1.92 3.31 1.81
N HIS A 88 1.83 3.93 2.98
CA HIS A 88 2.96 4.02 3.89
C HIS A 88 3.52 2.63 4.21
N GLU A 89 2.67 1.69 4.63
CA GLU A 89 3.10 0.32 4.97
C GLU A 89 3.69 -0.43 3.77
N THR A 90 3.07 -0.28 2.60
CA THR A 90 3.54 -0.94 1.37
C THR A 90 4.90 -0.41 0.93
N ILE A 91 5.09 0.90 0.90
CA ILE A 91 6.37 1.52 0.52
C ILE A 91 7.42 1.17 1.58
N MET A 92 7.09 1.26 2.87
CA MET A 92 8.03 0.87 3.92
C MET A 92 8.49 -0.57 3.78
N ARG A 93 7.58 -1.52 3.52
CA ARG A 93 7.94 -2.92 3.28
C ARG A 93 8.86 -3.06 2.06
N LEU A 94 8.56 -2.36 0.97
CA LEU A 94 9.39 -2.36 -0.24
C LEU A 94 10.81 -1.88 0.06
N VAL A 95 10.95 -0.77 0.79
CA VAL A 95 12.25 -0.23 1.21
C VAL A 95 13.01 -1.22 2.11
N SER A 96 12.33 -1.84 3.07
CA SER A 96 12.95 -2.80 3.99
C SER A 96 13.46 -4.07 3.31
N VAL A 97 12.75 -4.59 2.29
CA VAL A 97 13.14 -5.83 1.60
C VAL A 97 14.36 -5.62 0.69
N MET A 98 14.57 -4.40 0.22
CA MET A 98 15.58 -4.13 -0.81
C MET A 98 17.00 -4.05 -0.27
N GLU A 99 17.25 -4.10 1.06
CA GLU A 99 18.56 -4.07 1.76
C GLU A 99 19.63 -3.11 1.18
N ARG A 100 19.23 -2.13 0.36
CA ARG A 100 20.06 -1.10 -0.23
C ARG A 100 19.86 0.14 0.62
N ASP A 101 20.81 0.37 1.52
CA ASP A 101 20.83 1.33 2.64
C ASP A 101 20.57 2.82 2.31
N ASP A 102 20.16 3.16 1.10
CA ASP A 102 20.08 4.56 0.64
C ASP A 102 18.67 5.00 0.22
N MET A 103 17.65 4.16 0.40
CA MET A 103 16.26 4.53 0.10
C MET A 103 15.48 4.93 1.35
N SER A 104 14.72 6.03 1.22
CA SER A 104 13.72 6.46 2.19
C SER A 104 12.33 6.49 1.56
N LEU A 105 11.29 6.43 2.39
CA LEU A 105 9.89 6.66 1.98
C LEU A 105 9.75 7.95 1.16
N SER A 106 10.37 9.03 1.63
CA SER A 106 10.40 10.31 0.92
C SER A 106 11.04 10.21 -0.45
N GLY A 107 12.14 9.47 -0.57
CA GLY A 107 12.83 9.28 -1.85
C GLY A 107 11.99 8.51 -2.86
N TYR A 108 11.28 7.46 -2.41
CA TYR A 108 10.35 6.73 -3.28
C TYR A 108 9.22 7.64 -3.79
N ILE A 109 8.63 8.43 -2.90
CA ILE A 109 7.56 9.38 -3.26
C ILE A 109 8.09 10.43 -4.25
N ASP A 110 9.30 10.94 -4.03
CA ASP A 110 9.95 11.92 -4.91
C ASP A 110 10.12 11.38 -6.34
N HIS A 111 10.58 10.13 -6.51
CA HIS A 111 10.70 9.51 -7.84
C HIS A 111 9.34 9.33 -8.52
N VAL A 112 8.32 8.86 -7.80
CA VAL A 112 6.96 8.71 -8.34
C VAL A 112 6.40 10.05 -8.78
N LEU A 113 6.58 11.10 -7.97
CA LEU A 113 6.13 12.44 -8.30
C LEU A 113 6.91 13.03 -9.47
N THR A 114 8.22 12.82 -9.53
CA THR A 114 9.08 13.28 -10.63
C THR A 114 8.60 12.72 -11.96
N GLU A 115 8.40 11.40 -12.05
CA GLU A 115 7.89 10.79 -13.29
C GLU A 115 6.46 11.26 -13.60
N HIS A 116 5.61 11.39 -12.59
CA HIS A 116 4.25 11.89 -12.77
C HIS A 116 4.25 13.31 -13.37
N PHE A 117 5.06 14.22 -12.83
CA PHE A 117 5.17 15.58 -13.35
C PHE A 117 5.85 15.64 -14.71
N GLN A 118 6.83 14.77 -14.98
CA GLN A 118 7.44 14.68 -16.30
C GLN A 118 6.43 14.22 -17.37
N LYS A 119 5.57 13.26 -17.03
CA LYS A 119 4.57 12.71 -17.95
C LYS A 119 3.35 13.61 -18.14
N TYR A 120 2.89 14.27 -17.07
CA TYR A 120 1.62 15.00 -17.06
C TYR A 120 1.78 16.51 -16.87
N GLY A 121 3.00 17.04 -16.86
CA GLY A 121 3.27 18.46 -16.60
C GLY A 121 2.49 19.41 -17.50
N GLU A 122 2.43 19.14 -18.81
CA GLU A 122 1.67 19.96 -19.76
C GLU A 122 0.15 19.90 -19.50
N VAL A 123 -0.39 18.72 -19.20
CA VAL A 123 -1.80 18.55 -18.85
C VAL A 123 -2.11 19.31 -17.56
N ILE A 124 -1.24 19.22 -16.56
CA ILE A 124 -1.36 19.94 -15.30
C ILE A 124 -1.37 21.45 -15.55
N LYS A 125 -0.46 21.98 -16.38
CA LYS A 125 -0.43 23.40 -16.78
C LYS A 125 -1.75 23.83 -17.43
N GLU A 126 -2.29 23.02 -18.33
CA GLU A 126 -3.57 23.30 -18.99
C GLU A 126 -4.74 23.36 -18.00
N VAL A 127 -4.79 22.42 -17.05
CA VAL A 127 -5.81 22.39 -15.98
C VAL A 127 -5.73 23.65 -15.12
N TYR A 128 -4.52 24.10 -14.75
CA TYR A 128 -4.34 25.31 -13.96
C TYR A 128 -4.72 26.59 -14.72
N LYS A 129 -4.32 26.71 -16.00
CA LYS A 129 -4.68 27.86 -16.85
C LYS A 129 -6.19 28.04 -16.94
N LYS A 130 -6.92 26.93 -17.17
CA LYS A 130 -8.38 26.93 -17.29
C LYS A 130 -9.08 27.35 -15.99
N ASN A 131 -8.49 27.06 -14.83
CA ASN A 131 -9.15 27.28 -13.54
C ASN A 131 -8.78 28.62 -12.86
N ASN A 132 -7.55 29.13 -13.07
CA ASN A 132 -7.03 30.25 -12.26
C ASN A 132 -6.53 31.47 -13.05
N ASN A 133 -6.55 31.47 -14.40
CA ASN A 133 -6.05 32.59 -15.23
C ASN A 133 -4.66 33.13 -14.83
N ARG A 134 -3.82 32.30 -14.19
CA ARG A 134 -2.45 32.63 -13.80
C ARG A 134 -1.52 31.53 -14.27
N ASP A 135 -0.49 31.91 -15.00
CA ASP A 135 0.63 31.02 -15.31
C ASP A 135 1.37 30.73 -14.01
N ILE A 136 1.21 29.51 -13.50
CA ILE A 136 2.06 29.02 -12.41
C ILE A 136 3.35 28.56 -13.09
N ILE A 137 4.47 29.18 -12.71
CA ILE A 137 5.79 28.64 -13.02
C ILE A 137 5.96 27.37 -12.20
N MET A 138 5.82 26.22 -12.85
CA MET A 138 6.27 24.93 -12.36
C MET A 138 7.52 24.59 -13.18
N TRP A 139 8.60 24.29 -12.46
CA TRP A 139 9.98 24.00 -12.89
C TRP A 139 10.15 23.36 -14.26
#